data_AF-A0A7C1QR12-F1
#
_entry.id   AF-A0A7C1QR12-F1
#
_cell.length_a   1.000
_cell.length_b   1.000
_cell.length_c   1.000
_cell.angle_alpha   90.00
_cell.angle_beta   90.00
_cell.angle_gamma   90.00
#
_symmetry.space_group_name_H-M   'P 1'
#
loop_
_entity.id
_entity.type
_entity.pdbx_description
1 polymer ?
#
loop_
_entity_poly.entity_id
_entity_poly.type
_entity_poly.pdbx_seq_one_letter_code
_entity_poly.pdbx_strand_id
1 'polypeptide(L)'
;MKPTLLTRAVRLATLAAVAAPASVLAGGFSLNEQSASAMGVANAGAAANPENATTVFFNPAGMGQLNGTNISFGAAVLDIDAEAKGGSITSSNQIGQPVSGSRGGDIADPAFLPNAYLTHEISHSIDI
;
A
#
# COMPACT_ATOMS: atom_id res chain seq x y z
N MET A 1 -7.27 46.88 -22.88
CA MET A 1 -8.43 46.13 -22.34
C MET A 1 -7.90 45.21 -21.25
N LYS A 2 -8.39 45.31 -20.01
CA LYS A 2 -7.81 44.61 -18.85
C LYS A 2 -8.27 43.14 -18.83
N PRO A 3 -7.37 42.13 -18.70
CA PRO A 3 -7.73 40.71 -18.69
C PRO A 3 -8.32 40.31 -17.33
N THR A 4 -9.52 40.81 -17.03
CA THR A 4 -10.18 40.65 -15.72
C THR A 4 -10.82 39.28 -15.54
N LEU A 5 -11.29 38.67 -16.63
CA LEU A 5 -11.94 37.35 -16.60
C LEU A 5 -10.94 36.21 -16.37
N LEU A 6 -9.81 36.21 -17.07
CA LEU A 6 -8.76 35.21 -16.89
C LEU A 6 -8.17 35.26 -15.47
N THR A 7 -7.93 36.46 -14.96
CA THR A 7 -7.43 36.66 -13.59
C THR A 7 -8.43 36.13 -12.55
N ARG A 8 -9.74 36.32 -12.76
CA ARG A 8 -10.78 35.77 -11.87
C ARG A 8 -10.88 34.25 -11.96
N ALA A 9 -10.80 33.69 -13.17
CA ALA A 9 -10.82 32.24 -13.38
C ALA A 9 -9.64 31.56 -12.71
N VAL A 10 -8.42 32.09 -12.88
CA VAL A 10 -7.21 31.58 -12.21
C VAL A 10 -7.37 31.66 -10.69
N ARG A 11 -7.85 32.79 -10.15
CA ARG A 11 -8.06 32.93 -8.70
C ARG A 11 -9.09 31.95 -8.14
N LEU A 12 -10.21 31.73 -8.84
CA LEU A 12 -11.22 30.75 -8.42
C LEU A 12 -10.68 29.32 -8.51
N ALA A 13 -9.92 28.98 -9.55
CA ALA A 13 -9.32 27.66 -9.70
C ALA A 13 -8.28 27.38 -8.61
N THR A 14 -7.41 28.35 -8.30
CA THR A 14 -6.46 28.23 -7.19
C THR A 14 -7.18 28.11 -5.85
N LEU A 15 -8.23 28.91 -5.61
CA LEU A 15 -9.02 28.82 -4.38
C LEU A 15 -9.73 27.47 -4.26
N ALA A 16 -10.28 26.93 -5.36
CA ALA A 16 -10.92 25.62 -5.39
C ALA A 16 -9.92 24.49 -5.13
N ALA A 17 -8.71 24.57 -5.69
CA ALA A 17 -7.65 23.58 -5.46
C ALA A 17 -7.16 23.58 -4.01
N VAL A 18 -7.07 24.74 -3.37
CA VAL A 18 -6.65 24.86 -1.96
C VAL A 18 -7.78 24.54 -0.98
N ALA A 19 -9.03 24.87 -1.33
CA ALA A 19 -10.21 24.58 -0.52
C ALA A 19 -10.73 23.14 -0.67
N ALA A 20 -10.19 22.38 -1.62
CA ALA A 20 -10.51 20.97 -1.78
C ALA A 20 -10.13 20.22 -0.49
N PRO A 21 -11.02 19.38 0.08
CA PRO A 21 -10.68 18.56 1.22
C PRO A 21 -9.48 17.68 0.92
N ALA A 22 -8.46 17.70 1.77
CA ALA A 22 -7.37 16.75 1.70
C ALA A 22 -7.92 15.36 2.04
N SER A 23 -7.87 14.44 1.07
CA SER A 23 -8.12 13.02 1.34
C SER A 23 -6.87 12.42 1.97
N VAL A 24 -7.00 11.89 3.19
CA VAL A 24 -5.93 11.13 3.84
C VAL A 24 -6.16 9.65 3.56
N LEU A 25 -5.26 9.04 2.80
CA LEU A 25 -5.26 7.60 2.55
C LEU A 25 -4.39 6.94 3.63
N ALA A 26 -5.03 6.30 4.60
CA ALA A 26 -4.33 5.51 5.60
C ALA A 26 -4.17 4.06 5.10
N GLY A 27 -2.98 3.49 5.30
CA GLY A 27 -2.68 2.11 4.89
C GLY A 27 -3.47 1.04 5.66
N GLY A 28 -3.90 1.32 6.90
CA GLY A 28 -4.67 0.37 7.71
C GLY A 28 -3.96 -0.99 7.80
N PHE A 29 -4.63 -2.05 7.34
CA PHE A 29 -4.11 -3.42 7.27
C PHE A 29 -3.55 -3.80 5.88
N SER A 30 -3.32 -2.82 5.00
CA SER A 30 -2.75 -3.05 3.67
C SER A 30 -1.27 -3.44 3.76
N LEU A 31 -0.87 -4.39 2.92
CA LEU A 31 0.48 -4.96 2.90
C LEU A 31 1.10 -4.73 1.52
N ASN A 32 2.26 -4.09 1.47
CA ASN A 32 2.95 -3.72 0.23
C ASN A 32 4.21 -4.56 -0.02
N GLU A 33 4.46 -5.57 0.80
CA GLU A 33 5.68 -6.39 0.83
C GLU A 33 5.71 -7.46 -0.29
N GLN A 34 5.46 -7.02 -1.52
CA GLN A 34 5.35 -7.89 -2.70
C GLN A 34 6.68 -8.05 -3.45
N SER A 35 7.65 -7.15 -3.24
CA SER A 35 8.91 -7.17 -3.98
C SER A 35 10.05 -6.56 -3.18
N ALA A 36 11.14 -7.31 -2.98
CA ALA A 36 12.32 -6.82 -2.27
C ALA A 36 13.00 -5.65 -3.00
N SER A 37 13.03 -5.65 -4.34
CA SER A 37 13.66 -4.56 -5.10
C SER A 37 12.85 -3.27 -5.00
N ALA A 38 11.51 -3.36 -5.05
CA ALA A 38 10.63 -2.21 -4.82
C ALA A 38 10.74 -1.70 -3.37
N MET A 39 10.74 -2.60 -2.37
CA MET A 39 10.90 -2.21 -0.96
C MET A 39 12.24 -1.51 -0.69
N GLY A 40 13.31 -1.89 -1.38
CA GLY A 40 14.63 -1.25 -1.27
C GLY A 40 14.61 0.24 -1.60
N VAL A 41 13.61 0.70 -2.36
CA VAL A 41 13.35 2.12 -2.67
C VAL A 41 12.04 2.61 -2.05
N ALA A 42 11.58 1.99 -0.96
CA ALA A 42 10.33 2.30 -0.27
C ALA A 42 9.09 2.26 -1.19
N ASN A 43 9.07 1.34 -2.15
CA ASN A 43 8.05 1.19 -3.19
C ASN A 43 7.87 2.41 -4.11
N ALA A 44 8.83 3.35 -4.10
CA ALA A 44 8.80 4.51 -4.99
C ALA A 44 8.91 4.06 -6.45
N GLY A 45 7.91 4.40 -7.26
CA GLY A 45 7.88 4.04 -8.69
C GLY A 45 7.60 2.56 -8.96
N ALA A 46 7.13 1.78 -7.99
CA ALA A 46 6.85 0.35 -8.16
C ALA A 46 5.88 0.04 -9.33
N ALA A 47 4.96 0.95 -9.65
CA ALA A 47 4.05 0.83 -10.79
C ALA A 47 4.66 1.25 -12.14
N ALA A 48 5.83 1.89 -12.15
CA ALA A 48 6.46 2.46 -13.34
C ALA A 48 7.81 1.81 -13.69
N ASN A 49 8.39 1.03 -12.78
CA ASN A 49 9.67 0.35 -12.95
C ASN A 49 9.49 -1.18 -13.02
N PRO A 50 9.30 -1.75 -14.23
CA PRO A 50 9.15 -3.19 -14.42
C PRO A 50 10.52 -3.89 -14.42
N GLU A 51 11.12 -4.04 -13.24
CA GLU A 51 12.42 -4.68 -13.10
C GLU A 51 12.36 -6.22 -13.16
N ASN A 52 11.23 -6.80 -12.76
CA ASN A 52 11.04 -8.25 -12.68
C ASN A 52 9.53 -8.62 -12.61
N ALA A 53 9.22 -9.92 -12.54
CA ALA A 53 7.85 -10.45 -12.62
C ALA A 53 6.88 -9.90 -11.56
N THR A 54 7.36 -9.30 -10.45
CA THR A 54 6.49 -8.65 -9.46
C THR A 54 5.74 -7.45 -10.03
N THR A 55 6.14 -6.93 -11.20
CA THR A 55 5.43 -5.85 -11.89
C THR A 55 3.96 -6.18 -12.14
N VAL A 56 3.61 -7.47 -12.32
CA VAL A 56 2.20 -7.88 -12.54
C VAL A 56 1.29 -7.45 -11.39
N PHE A 57 1.80 -7.40 -10.16
CA PHE A 57 1.04 -6.95 -8.99
C PHE A 57 0.80 -5.44 -8.99
N PHE A 58 1.84 -4.65 -9.26
CA PHE A 58 1.78 -3.19 -9.16
C PHE A 58 1.20 -2.53 -10.42
N ASN A 59 1.56 -3.05 -11.60
CA ASN A 59 1.10 -2.59 -12.90
C ASN A 59 1.30 -3.69 -13.96
N PRO A 60 0.24 -4.45 -14.32
CA PRO A 60 0.30 -5.47 -15.36
C PRO A 60 0.80 -4.97 -16.72
N ALA A 61 0.62 -3.68 -17.05
CA ALA A 61 1.13 -3.13 -18.31
C ALA A 61 2.68 -3.14 -18.37
N GLY A 62 3.36 -3.21 -17.22
CA GLY A 62 4.81 -3.33 -17.14
C GLY A 62 5.35 -4.66 -17.66
N MET A 63 4.51 -5.70 -17.79
CA MET A 63 4.95 -7.01 -18.29
C MET A 63 5.54 -6.93 -19.70
N GLY A 64 5.06 -6.00 -20.54
CA GLY A 64 5.59 -5.80 -21.90
C GLY A 64 6.99 -5.20 -21.98
N GLN A 65 7.62 -4.93 -20.83
CA GLN A 65 9.04 -4.58 -20.74
C GLN A 65 9.92 -5.78 -20.34
N LEU A 66 9.31 -6.92 -20.01
CA LEU A 66 9.99 -8.15 -19.61
C LEU A 66 10.02 -9.13 -20.80
N ASN A 67 11.21 -9.53 -21.23
CA ASN A 67 11.34 -10.47 -22.34
C ASN A 67 11.27 -11.93 -21.88
N GLY A 68 10.59 -12.79 -22.64
CA GLY A 68 10.51 -14.23 -22.38
C GLY A 68 9.82 -14.61 -21.07
N THR A 69 10.31 -15.68 -20.42
CA THR A 69 9.75 -16.17 -19.14
C THR A 69 10.52 -15.61 -17.96
N ASN A 70 9.83 -14.92 -17.06
CA ASN A 70 10.41 -14.33 -15.86
C ASN A 70 9.72 -14.90 -14.63
N ILE A 71 10.52 -15.24 -13.60
CA ILE A 71 10.04 -15.80 -12.34
C ILE A 71 10.63 -14.95 -11.22
N SER A 72 9.77 -14.44 -10.34
CA SER A 72 10.17 -13.74 -9.12
C SER A 72 9.54 -14.43 -7.92
N PHE A 73 10.30 -14.66 -6.86
CA PHE A 73 9.79 -15.17 -5.61
C PHE A 73 10.59 -14.60 -4.45
N GLY A 74 9.98 -14.56 -3.28
CA GLY A 74 10.60 -14.03 -2.08
C GLY A 74 9.67 -14.14 -0.88
N ALA A 75 10.10 -13.51 0.21
CA ALA A 75 9.27 -13.34 1.39
C ALA A 75 9.70 -12.08 2.15
N ALA A 76 8.79 -11.54 2.94
CA ALA A 76 9.06 -10.52 3.93
C ALA A 76 8.71 -11.01 5.33
N VAL A 77 9.42 -10.49 6.32
CA VAL A 77 9.06 -10.63 7.73
C VAL A 77 8.66 -9.26 8.23
N LEU A 78 7.44 -9.17 8.76
CA LEU A 78 6.95 -7.97 9.42
C LEU A 78 7.20 -8.12 10.91
N ASP A 79 8.11 -7.31 11.44
CA ASP A 79 8.32 -7.14 12.87
C ASP A 79 7.79 -5.75 13.23
N ILE A 80 6.58 -5.70 13.80
CA ILE A 80 5.84 -4.47 14.05
C ILE A 80 5.88 -4.18 15.54
N ASP A 81 6.47 -3.04 15.91
CA ASP A 81 6.40 -2.54 17.28
C ASP A 81 5.06 -1.82 17.49
N ALA A 82 4.11 -2.51 18.14
CA ALA A 82 2.81 -1.97 18.50
C ALA A 82 2.43 -2.35 19.93
N GLU A 83 2.21 -1.34 20.77
CA GLU A 83 1.87 -1.56 22.17
C GLU A 83 0.53 -0.92 22.54
N ALA A 84 -0.36 -1.74 23.11
CA ALA A 84 -1.58 -1.26 23.73
C ALA A 84 -1.30 -0.76 25.14
N LYS A 85 -1.70 0.48 25.43
CA LYS A 85 -1.59 1.04 26.78
C LYS A 85 -2.45 0.25 27.76
N GLY A 86 -1.84 -0.11 28.89
CA GLY A 86 -2.55 -0.83 29.94
C GLY A 86 -3.52 0.04 30.74
N GLY A 87 -4.68 -0.55 31.06
CA GLY A 87 -5.69 0.03 31.93
C GLY A 87 -6.47 -1.04 32.68
N SER A 88 -7.03 -0.69 33.84
CA SER A 88 -7.96 -1.57 34.57
C SER A 88 -9.32 -1.54 33.90
N ILE A 89 -9.52 -2.37 32.88
CA ILE A 89 -10.83 -2.55 32.26
C ILE A 89 -11.51 -3.76 32.89
N THR A 90 -12.58 -3.50 33.65
CA THR A 90 -13.58 -4.51 33.98
C THR A 90 -14.63 -4.52 32.87
N SER A 91 -14.64 -5.60 32.09
CA SER A 91 -15.63 -5.82 31.03
C SER A 91 -16.57 -6.96 31.43
N SER A 92 -17.82 -6.89 30.97
CA SER A 92 -18.80 -7.97 31.09
C SER A 92 -19.40 -8.30 29.73
N ASN A 93 -19.74 -9.57 29.50
CA ASN A 93 -20.44 -9.98 28.28
C ASN A 93 -21.92 -9.55 28.28
N GLN A 94 -22.65 -9.91 27.23
CA GLN A 94 -24.07 -9.57 27.03
C GLN A 94 -25.02 -10.10 28.13
N ILE A 95 -24.58 -11.08 28.93
CA ILE A 95 -25.33 -11.66 30.05
C ILE A 95 -24.77 -11.24 31.42
N GLY A 96 -23.92 -10.22 31.46
CA GLY A 96 -23.40 -9.63 32.70
C GLY A 96 -22.28 -10.41 33.39
N GLN A 97 -21.73 -11.44 32.75
CA GLN A 97 -20.61 -12.20 33.31
C GLN A 97 -19.29 -11.47 33.05
N PRO A 98 -18.38 -11.39 34.05
CA PRO A 98 -17.06 -10.80 33.86
C PRO A 98 -16.30 -11.50 32.73
N VAL A 99 -15.63 -10.73 31.88
CA VAL A 99 -14.71 -11.23 30.86
C VAL A 99 -13.32 -10.65 31.11
N SER A 100 -12.28 -11.50 31.06
CA SER A 100 -10.90 -11.05 31.11
C SER A 100 -10.34 -10.90 29.69
N GLY A 101 -9.70 -9.78 29.42
CA GLY A 101 -8.86 -9.57 28.23
C GLY A 101 -7.41 -9.33 28.60
N SER A 102 -6.59 -9.01 27.60
CA SER A 102 -5.24 -8.48 27.84
C SER A 102 -5.32 -7.09 28.49
N ARG A 103 -4.37 -6.77 29.38
CA ARG A 103 -4.26 -5.47 30.07
C ARG A 103 -3.31 -4.53 29.33
N GLY A 104 -3.24 -4.62 28.00
CA GLY A 104 -2.21 -3.95 27.20
C GLY A 104 -0.96 -4.81 27.01
N GLY A 105 0.11 -4.20 26.50
CA GLY A 105 1.32 -4.89 26.07
C GLY A 105 1.47 -4.93 24.55
N ASP A 106 2.46 -5.68 24.08
CA ASP A 106 2.65 -5.99 22.66
C ASP A 106 1.38 -6.61 22.05
N ILE A 107 0.93 -6.04 20.93
CA ILE A 107 -0.27 -6.46 20.21
C ILE A 107 0.02 -6.90 18.77
N ALA A 108 1.28 -6.98 18.36
CA ALA A 108 1.65 -7.32 16.99
C ALA A 108 2.74 -8.41 16.96
N ASP A 109 2.29 -9.65 16.81
CA ASP A 109 3.20 -10.77 16.60
C ASP A 109 3.90 -10.67 15.22
N PRO A 110 5.18 -11.07 15.10
CA PRO A 110 5.87 -11.10 13.82
C PRO A 110 5.14 -11.96 12.78
N ALA A 111 5.04 -11.46 11.55
CA ALA A 111 4.35 -12.14 10.46
C ALA A 111 5.29 -12.49 9.30
N PHE A 112 5.09 -13.66 8.70
CA PHE A 112 5.83 -14.11 7.52
C PHE A 112 4.96 -14.06 6.27
N LEU A 113 5.40 -13.31 5.25
CA LEU A 113 4.65 -13.02 4.03
C LEU A 113 5.42 -13.52 2.80
N PRO A 114 5.13 -14.74 2.30
CA PRO A 114 5.73 -15.22 1.06
C PRO A 114 5.04 -14.60 -0.16
N ASN A 115 5.80 -14.41 -1.25
CA ASN A 115 5.29 -13.98 -2.54
C ASN A 115 5.98 -14.73 -3.68
N ALA A 116 5.23 -14.94 -4.78
CA ALA A 116 5.72 -15.56 -6.00
C ALA A 116 4.93 -15.07 -7.20
N TYR A 117 5.62 -14.80 -8.30
CA TYR A 117 5.10 -14.27 -9.54
C TYR A 117 5.79 -14.92 -10.74
N LEU A 118 5.03 -15.06 -11.81
CA LEU A 118 5.52 -15.53 -13.09
C LEU A 118 4.94 -14.63 -14.17
N THR A 119 5.76 -14.25 -15.14
CA THR A 119 5.30 -13.63 -16.39
C THR A 119 5.91 -14.36 -17.58
N HIS A 120 5.20 -14.37 -18.70
CA HIS A 120 5.62 -14.99 -19.94
C HIS A 120 5.20 -14.16 -21.14
N GLU A 121 6.18 -13.73 -21.93
CA GLU A 121 5.96 -13.08 -23.23
C GLU A 121 5.38 -14.06 -24.24
N ILE A 122 4.16 -13.81 -24.73
CA ILE A 122 3.52 -14.59 -25.81
C ILE A 122 3.95 -14.05 -27.18
N SER A 123 4.09 -12.73 -27.30
CA SER A 123 4.52 -12.03 -28.50
C SER A 123 5.06 -10.64 -28.12
N HIS A 124 5.70 -9.92 -29.06
CA HIS A 124 6.26 -8.57 -28.84
C HIS A 124 5.25 -7.50 -28.34
N SER A 125 3.99 -7.85 -28.14
CA SER A 125 2.95 -6.93 -27.64
C SER A 125 1.94 -7.60 -26.71
N ILE A 126 2.12 -8.88 -26.34
CA ILE A 126 1.18 -9.62 -25.50
C ILE A 126 1.97 -10.49 -24.53
N ASP A 127 1.66 -10.35 -23.24
CA ASP A 127 2.26 -11.10 -22.13
C ASP A 127 1.17 -11.63 -21.19
N ILE A 128 1.49 -12.70 -20.46
CA ILE A 128 0.66 -13.31 -19.41
C ILE A 128 1.41 -13.50 -18.09
#